data_AF-A0A444RXR9-F1
#
_entry.id   AF-A0A444RXR9-F1
#
_cell.length_a   1.000
_cell.length_b   1.000
_cell.length_c   1.000
_cell.angle_alpha   90.00
_cell.angle_beta   90.00
_cell.angle_gamma   90.00
#
_symmetry.space_group_name_H-M   'P 1'
#
loop_
_entity.id
_entity.type
_entity.pdbx_description
1 polymer ?
#
loop_
_entity_poly.entity_id
_entity_poly.type
_entity_poly.pdbx_seq_one_letter_code
_entity_poly.pdbx_strand_id
1 'polypeptide(L)'
;MALYLAVTCTSLWSLANSPRQCRELGLTFDDSLIELQFRKLTKILYEEDFLQNPSMFSVQAITLTTRLGHNLGLSQVTGNLLGAAHGIARCLGLHRIQQLPVPTSIQSDPDIAIGQARSDWLEQIEIEVGKRTWWQLVIQDYFSIPFTETYAIHPAQFTTPIPRNCNDADLIEKDNTAMTSTVIVLGLELLHQSSHTSETAIEYRQLLSKAGERLRKRACDVLAAKCATLIEVLLSVEEELVIKVMRMRDGTIEEKQREAIDELIASQDILAKFLDLDPVFGMRPMFWESPAASETWDPAVLYDVEQFEDFDVWYNEVFSGVAY
;
A
#
# COMPACT_ATOMS: atom_id res chain seq x y z
N MET A 1 -4.27 17.60 -12.84
CA MET A 1 -2.82 17.70 -13.12
C MET A 1 -1.96 17.04 -12.03
N ALA A 2 -2.27 17.22 -10.73
CA ALA A 2 -1.50 16.60 -9.64
C ALA A 2 -1.35 15.07 -9.75
N LEU A 3 -2.44 14.35 -10.05
CA LEU A 3 -2.39 12.88 -10.23
C LEU A 3 -1.46 12.46 -11.38
N TYR A 4 -1.49 13.18 -12.50
CA TYR A 4 -0.61 12.91 -13.62
C TYR A 4 0.87 13.04 -13.21
N LEU A 5 1.21 14.12 -12.50
CA LEU A 5 2.57 14.29 -11.95
C LEU A 5 2.93 13.21 -10.93
N ALA A 6 1.96 12.72 -10.16
CA ALA A 6 2.19 11.64 -9.20
C ALA A 6 2.58 10.34 -9.91
N VAL A 7 1.88 10.00 -10.99
CA VAL A 7 2.18 8.84 -11.83
C VAL A 7 3.54 9.00 -12.49
N THR A 8 3.82 10.13 -13.14
CA THR A 8 5.11 10.34 -13.82
C THR A 8 6.27 10.36 -12.84
N CYS A 9 6.10 10.93 -11.65
CA CYS A 9 7.13 10.94 -10.63
C CYS A 9 7.41 9.54 -10.08
N THR A 10 6.36 8.73 -9.87
CA THR A 10 6.51 7.33 -9.45
C THR A 10 7.20 6.50 -10.52
N SER A 11 6.81 6.64 -11.79
CA SER A 11 7.48 5.97 -12.91
C SER A 11 8.93 6.39 -13.05
N LEU A 12 9.22 7.69 -12.89
CA LEU A 12 10.58 8.23 -12.93
C LEU A 12 11.43 7.66 -11.79
N TRP A 13 10.88 7.60 -10.58
CA TRP A 13 11.56 6.99 -9.44
C TRP A 13 11.90 5.53 -9.70
N SER A 14 10.93 4.73 -10.19
CA SER A 14 11.18 3.33 -10.54
C SER A 14 12.27 3.18 -11.61
N LEU A 15 12.28 4.07 -12.59
CA LEU A 15 13.27 4.05 -13.67
C LEU A 15 14.66 4.50 -13.19
N ALA A 16 14.74 5.54 -12.36
CA ALA A 16 16.00 6.00 -11.77
C ALA A 16 16.66 4.92 -10.88
N ASN A 17 15.84 4.10 -10.21
CA ASN A 17 16.30 2.94 -9.45
C ASN A 17 16.56 1.71 -10.35
N SER A 18 16.52 1.86 -11.68
CA SER A 18 16.77 0.80 -12.64
C SER A 18 17.85 1.19 -13.67
N PRO A 19 19.14 1.08 -13.30
CA PRO A 19 20.28 1.44 -14.14
C PRO A 19 20.36 0.65 -15.45
N ARG A 20 19.86 -0.60 -15.48
CA ARG A 20 19.87 -1.42 -16.71
C ARG A 20 18.94 -0.83 -17.76
N GLN A 21 17.69 -0.53 -17.39
CA GLN A 21 16.71 0.10 -18.26
C GLN A 21 17.12 1.52 -18.63
N CYS A 22 17.72 2.27 -17.70
CA CYS A 22 18.32 3.56 -18.02
C CYS A 22 19.36 3.44 -19.14
N ARG A 23 20.27 2.45 -19.05
CA ARG A 23 21.28 2.19 -20.09
C ARG A 23 20.66 1.75 -21.42
N GLU A 24 19.69 0.85 -21.40
CA GLU A 24 19.00 0.37 -22.60
C GLU A 24 18.25 1.49 -23.33
N LEU A 25 17.60 2.38 -22.58
CA LEU A 25 16.88 3.53 -23.12
C LEU A 25 17.78 4.75 -23.41
N GLY A 26 19.07 4.68 -23.04
CA GLY A 26 20.00 5.80 -23.15
C GLY A 26 19.61 7.01 -22.29
N LEU A 27 18.92 6.77 -21.18
CA LEU A 27 18.43 7.80 -20.27
C LEU A 27 19.42 8.01 -19.12
N THR A 28 19.62 9.28 -18.76
CA THR A 28 20.34 9.69 -17.56
C THR A 28 19.41 10.59 -16.76
N PHE A 29 19.38 10.38 -15.44
CA PHE A 29 18.50 11.12 -14.54
C PHE A 29 19.32 11.96 -13.58
N ASP A 30 18.83 13.16 -13.34
CA ASP A 30 19.25 13.99 -12.22
C ASP A 30 18.26 13.76 -11.08
N ASP A 31 18.78 13.36 -9.92
CA ASP A 31 17.97 13.08 -8.72
C ASP A 31 17.14 14.31 -8.32
N SER A 32 17.60 15.53 -8.66
CA SER A 32 16.87 16.78 -8.43
C SER A 32 15.51 16.84 -9.15
N LEU A 33 15.33 16.06 -10.23
CA LEU A 33 14.09 16.02 -11.00
C LEU A 33 12.93 15.38 -10.21
N ILE A 34 13.22 14.38 -9.37
CA ILE A 34 12.22 13.70 -8.54
C ILE A 34 11.69 14.67 -7.48
N GLU A 35 12.60 15.36 -6.78
CA GLU A 35 12.25 16.38 -5.78
C GLU A 35 11.46 17.54 -6.42
N LEU A 36 11.89 17.99 -7.60
CA LEU A 36 11.19 19.02 -8.37
C LEU A 36 9.76 18.59 -8.72
N GLN A 37 9.56 17.35 -9.16
CA GLN A 37 8.23 16.82 -9.47
C GLN A 37 7.36 16.70 -8.23
N PHE A 38 7.90 16.22 -7.11
CA PHE A 38 7.19 16.17 -5.83
C PHE A 38 6.70 17.57 -5.42
N ARG A 39 7.60 18.55 -5.43
CA ARG A 39 7.26 19.94 -5.06
C ARG A 39 6.21 20.55 -5.99
N LYS A 40 6.27 20.27 -7.29
CA LYS A 40 5.25 20.71 -8.26
C LYS A 40 3.90 20.06 -8.00
N LEU A 41 3.88 18.75 -7.73
CA LEU A 41 2.65 18.03 -7.38
C LEU A 41 1.99 18.66 -6.16
N THR A 42 2.74 18.86 -5.07
CA THR A 42 2.23 19.46 -3.83
C THR A 42 1.72 20.88 -4.07
N LYS A 43 2.46 21.67 -4.85
CA LYS A 43 2.04 23.02 -5.25
C LYS A 43 0.68 23.00 -5.96
N ILE A 44 0.48 22.11 -6.93
CA ILE A 44 -0.80 22.00 -7.66
C ILE A 44 -1.95 21.59 -6.73
N LEU A 45 -1.72 20.65 -5.79
CA LEU A 45 -2.76 20.30 -4.81
C LEU A 45 -3.23 21.53 -4.02
N TYR A 46 -2.29 22.37 -3.56
CA TYR A 46 -2.62 23.60 -2.85
C TYR A 46 -3.27 24.66 -3.74
N GLU A 47 -2.81 24.83 -4.98
CA GLU A 47 -3.41 25.78 -5.94
C GLU A 47 -4.87 25.44 -6.29
N GLU A 48 -5.23 24.16 -6.26
CA GLU A 48 -6.60 23.67 -6.51
C GLU A 48 -7.46 23.61 -5.23
N ASP A 49 -6.96 24.10 -4.09
CA ASP A 49 -7.63 24.08 -2.80
C ASP A 49 -8.20 22.69 -2.45
N PHE A 50 -7.38 21.64 -2.59
CA PHE A 50 -7.83 20.23 -2.51
C PHE A 50 -8.59 19.85 -1.22
N LEU A 51 -8.41 20.62 -0.13
CA LEU A 51 -9.14 20.44 1.13
C LEU A 51 -10.59 20.95 1.05
N GLN A 52 -10.84 21.99 0.24
CA GLN A 52 -12.18 22.54 0.01
C GLN A 52 -12.88 21.86 -1.18
N ASN A 53 -12.09 21.34 -2.13
CA ASN A 53 -12.56 20.65 -3.33
C ASN A 53 -12.22 19.15 -3.26
N PRO A 54 -12.95 18.34 -2.45
CA PRO A 54 -12.67 16.92 -2.29
C PRO A 54 -12.82 16.19 -3.62
N SER A 55 -11.78 15.47 -4.03
CA SER A 55 -11.74 14.74 -5.30
C SER A 55 -11.00 13.42 -5.15
N MET A 56 -11.50 12.38 -5.83
CA MET A 56 -10.82 11.08 -5.95
C MET A 56 -9.39 11.26 -6.48
N PHE A 57 -9.20 12.18 -7.43
CA PHE A 57 -7.88 12.43 -8.02
C PHE A 57 -6.89 13.00 -7.02
N SER A 58 -7.35 13.82 -6.06
CA SER A 58 -6.51 14.34 -4.97
C SER A 58 -6.09 13.22 -4.03
N VAL A 59 -7.02 12.32 -3.69
CA VAL A 59 -6.72 11.13 -2.87
C VAL A 59 -5.69 10.26 -3.57
N GLN A 60 -5.92 9.88 -4.83
CA GLN A 60 -5.00 9.05 -5.61
C GLN A 60 -3.62 9.70 -5.76
N ALA A 61 -3.57 11.02 -6.01
CA ALA A 61 -2.32 11.74 -6.14
C ALA A 61 -1.53 11.69 -4.83
N ILE A 62 -2.17 11.99 -3.70
CA ILE A 62 -1.53 11.96 -2.38
C ILE A 62 -1.07 10.54 -2.04
N THR A 63 -1.90 9.53 -2.28
CA THR A 63 -1.54 8.13 -2.02
C THR A 63 -0.31 7.70 -2.81
N LEU A 64 -0.12 8.18 -4.05
CA LEU A 64 1.09 7.92 -4.82
C LEU A 64 2.32 8.68 -4.28
N THR A 65 2.14 9.83 -3.64
CA THR A 65 3.28 10.56 -3.03
C THR A 65 3.96 9.77 -1.91
N THR A 66 3.28 8.82 -1.27
CA THR A 66 3.91 8.01 -0.21
C THR A 66 5.03 7.11 -0.73
N ARG A 67 4.98 6.73 -2.02
CA ARG A 67 6.06 6.00 -2.70
C ARG A 67 7.35 6.82 -2.83
N LEU A 68 7.24 8.14 -2.72
CA LEU A 68 8.30 9.10 -3.06
C LEU A 68 8.77 9.88 -1.83
N GLY A 69 7.83 10.48 -1.11
CA GLY A 69 8.15 11.46 -0.07
C GLY A 69 8.97 10.89 1.08
N HIS A 70 8.74 9.63 1.46
CA HIS A 70 9.59 8.96 2.45
C HIS A 70 11.03 8.78 1.98
N ASN A 71 11.24 8.50 0.69
CA ASN A 71 12.59 8.34 0.13
C ASN A 71 13.32 9.68 -0.02
N LEU A 72 12.58 10.79 -0.08
CA LEU A 72 13.13 12.15 -0.19
C LEU A 72 13.31 12.84 1.18
N GLY A 73 13.08 12.16 2.30
CA GLY A 73 13.11 12.77 3.64
C GLY A 73 11.93 13.70 3.93
N LEU A 74 10.85 13.65 3.14
CA LEU A 74 9.65 14.47 3.27
C LEU A 74 8.52 13.75 4.03
N SER A 75 8.87 12.81 4.90
CA SER A 75 7.95 11.93 5.63
C SER A 75 6.86 12.69 6.39
N GLN A 76 7.18 13.82 7.03
CA GLN A 76 6.20 14.62 7.77
C GLN A 76 5.13 15.21 6.85
N VAL A 77 5.53 15.77 5.71
CA VAL A 77 4.61 16.33 4.72
C VAL A 77 3.75 15.22 4.13
N THR A 78 4.36 14.08 3.80
CA THR A 78 3.65 12.89 3.31
C THR A 78 2.61 12.39 4.31
N GLY A 79 2.96 12.30 5.60
CA GLY A 79 2.03 11.89 6.66
C GLY A 79 0.85 12.86 6.81
N ASN A 80 1.11 14.17 6.80
CA ASN A 80 0.05 15.18 6.88
C ASN A 80 -0.89 15.13 5.65
N LEU A 81 -0.32 14.99 4.45
CA LEU A 81 -1.11 14.82 3.23
C LEU A 81 -1.94 13.54 3.29
N LEU A 82 -1.38 12.43 3.76
CA LEU A 82 -2.09 11.16 3.91
C LEU A 82 -3.26 11.28 4.89
N GLY A 83 -3.08 11.97 6.02
CA GLY A 83 -4.16 12.28 6.96
C GLY A 83 -5.29 13.11 6.31
N ALA A 84 -4.93 14.10 5.49
CA ALA A 84 -5.90 14.87 4.70
C ALA A 84 -6.62 14.00 3.66
N ALA A 85 -5.90 13.11 2.95
CA ALA A 85 -6.48 12.17 2.00
C ALA A 85 -7.45 11.20 2.67
N HIS A 86 -7.16 10.73 3.89
CA HIS A 86 -8.10 9.94 4.69
C HIS A 86 -9.39 10.74 5.00
N GLY A 87 -9.27 12.00 5.41
CA GLY A 87 -10.43 12.89 5.59
C GLY A 87 -11.28 13.02 4.32
N ILE A 88 -10.63 13.34 3.19
CA ILE A 88 -11.29 13.50 1.88
C ILE A 88 -11.95 12.19 1.43
N ALA A 89 -11.27 11.06 1.54
CA ALA A 89 -11.81 9.74 1.20
C ALA A 89 -13.07 9.41 2.01
N ARG A 90 -13.13 9.81 3.29
CA ARG A 90 -14.34 9.67 4.10
C ARG A 90 -15.46 10.58 3.60
N CYS A 91 -15.18 11.83 3.25
CA CYS A 91 -16.17 12.74 2.65
C CYS A 91 -16.74 12.21 1.32
N LEU A 92 -15.90 11.55 0.52
CA LEU A 92 -16.30 10.91 -0.73
C LEU A 92 -17.00 9.56 -0.55
N GLY A 93 -17.14 9.06 0.69
CA GLY A 93 -17.82 7.79 0.96
C GLY A 93 -17.00 6.54 0.65
N LEU A 94 -15.69 6.66 0.41
CA LEU A 94 -14.84 5.52 0.00
C LEU A 94 -14.71 4.43 1.06
N HIS A 95 -15.02 4.74 2.32
CA HIS A 95 -15.06 3.80 3.45
C HIS A 95 -16.32 2.91 3.47
N ARG A 96 -17.34 3.22 2.67
CA ARG A 96 -18.63 2.52 2.67
C ARG A 96 -19.09 2.06 1.28
N ILE A 97 -18.13 1.76 0.39
CA ILE A 97 -18.43 1.30 -0.97
C ILE A 97 -19.15 -0.04 -0.88
N GLN A 98 -20.32 -0.13 -1.52
CA GLN A 98 -21.10 -1.35 -1.60
C GLN A 98 -20.73 -2.15 -2.85
N GLN A 99 -20.76 -3.47 -2.75
CA GLN A 99 -20.63 -4.32 -3.93
C GLN A 99 -21.99 -4.36 -4.65
N LEU A 100 -22.02 -3.86 -5.88
CA LEU A 100 -23.20 -4.01 -6.73
C LEU A 100 -23.34 -5.47 -7.18
N PRO A 101 -24.58 -5.99 -7.26
CA PRO A 101 -24.85 -7.26 -7.90
C PRO A 101 -24.34 -7.26 -9.35
N VAL A 102 -23.86 -8.40 -9.83
CA VAL A 102 -23.55 -8.59 -11.25
C VAL A 102 -24.85 -8.34 -12.04
N PRO A 103 -24.86 -7.46 -13.06
CA PRO A 103 -26.07 -7.16 -13.82
C PRO A 103 -26.69 -8.44 -14.37
N THR A 104 -27.85 -8.83 -13.84
CA THR A 104 -28.64 -9.93 -14.38
C THR A 104 -29.23 -9.44 -15.70
N SER A 105 -28.89 -10.12 -16.79
CA SER A 105 -29.28 -9.76 -18.17
C SER A 105 -30.73 -9.24 -18.26
N ILE A 106 -30.90 -7.95 -18.51
CA ILE A 106 -32.22 -7.35 -18.73
C ILE A 106 -32.62 -7.63 -20.19
N GLN A 107 -33.75 -8.32 -20.37
CA GLN A 107 -34.40 -8.51 -21.67
C GLN A 107 -34.82 -7.15 -22.24
N SER A 108 -33.91 -6.49 -22.94
CA SER A 108 -34.12 -5.15 -23.53
C SER A 108 -33.69 -5.14 -24.99
N ASP A 109 -34.22 -4.17 -25.73
CA ASP A 109 -33.80 -3.83 -27.10
C ASP A 109 -32.25 -3.77 -27.21
N PRO A 110 -31.62 -4.39 -28.23
CA PRO A 110 -30.17 -4.48 -28.37
C PRO A 110 -29.42 -3.14 -28.24
N ASP A 111 -29.94 -2.02 -28.76
CA ASP A 111 -29.25 -0.72 -28.67
C ASP A 111 -29.30 -0.14 -27.24
N ILE A 112 -30.42 -0.33 -26.54
CA ILE A 112 -30.59 0.06 -25.12
C ILE A 112 -29.73 -0.86 -24.23
N ALA A 113 -29.68 -2.15 -24.54
CA ALA A 113 -28.88 -3.13 -23.83
C ALA A 113 -27.37 -2.84 -23.93
N ILE A 114 -26.88 -2.40 -25.10
CA ILE A 114 -25.48 -2.00 -25.28
C ILE A 114 -25.16 -0.74 -24.46
N GLY A 115 -26.03 0.27 -24.51
CA GLY A 115 -25.87 1.50 -23.73
C GLY A 115 -25.84 1.24 -22.22
N GLN A 116 -26.73 0.38 -21.74
CA GLN A 116 -26.84 0.02 -20.33
C GLN A 116 -25.67 -0.85 -19.87
N ALA A 117 -25.26 -1.85 -20.66
CA ALA A 117 -24.07 -2.65 -20.37
C ALA A 117 -22.79 -1.80 -20.27
N ARG A 118 -22.66 -0.77 -21.12
CA ARG A 118 -21.53 0.18 -21.02
C ARG A 118 -21.59 1.03 -19.76
N SER A 119 -22.78 1.51 -19.38
CA SER A 119 -22.97 2.28 -18.15
C SER A 119 -22.63 1.44 -16.92
N ASP A 120 -23.15 0.21 -16.86
CA ASP A 120 -22.90 -0.72 -15.76
C ASP A 120 -21.41 -1.07 -15.68
N TRP A 121 -20.74 -1.27 -16.81
CA TRP A 121 -19.29 -1.51 -16.85
C TRP A 121 -18.48 -0.33 -16.32
N LEU A 122 -18.81 0.91 -16.71
CA LEU A 122 -18.16 2.11 -16.17
C LEU A 122 -18.36 2.23 -14.66
N GLU A 123 -19.58 1.97 -14.17
CA GLU A 123 -19.89 1.98 -12.73
C GLU A 123 -19.08 0.92 -11.97
N GLN A 124 -18.93 -0.29 -12.53
CA GLN A 124 -18.09 -1.33 -11.92
C GLN A 124 -16.61 -0.91 -11.86
N ILE A 125 -16.09 -0.23 -12.90
CA ILE A 125 -14.72 0.32 -12.86
C ILE A 125 -14.59 1.35 -11.76
N GLU A 126 -15.52 2.31 -11.67
CA GLU A 126 -15.49 3.36 -10.65
C GLU A 126 -15.52 2.76 -9.23
N ILE A 127 -16.32 1.71 -9.02
CA ILE A 127 -16.37 0.96 -7.76
C ILE A 127 -15.03 0.30 -7.46
N GLU A 128 -14.44 -0.42 -8.41
CA GLU A 128 -13.17 -1.11 -8.17
C GLU A 128 -12.00 -0.13 -8.00
N VAL A 129 -11.96 0.97 -8.75
CA VAL A 129 -11.01 2.07 -8.54
C VAL A 129 -11.18 2.69 -7.16
N GLY A 130 -12.42 2.89 -6.72
CA GLY A 130 -12.72 3.39 -5.38
C GLY A 130 -12.26 2.45 -4.26
N LYS A 131 -12.54 1.15 -4.39
CA LYS A 131 -12.06 0.13 -3.45
C LYS A 131 -10.54 0.11 -3.39
N ARG A 132 -9.85 0.06 -4.54
CA ARG A 132 -8.38 0.06 -4.59
C ARG A 132 -7.79 1.31 -3.96
N THR A 133 -8.42 2.47 -4.17
CA THR A 133 -7.98 3.73 -3.58
C THR A 133 -8.16 3.73 -2.05
N TRP A 134 -9.32 3.29 -1.56
CA TRP A 134 -9.57 3.15 -0.11
C TRP A 134 -8.59 2.18 0.54
N TRP A 135 -8.46 0.98 -0.01
CA TRP A 135 -7.58 -0.03 0.54
C TRP A 135 -6.11 0.37 0.48
N GLN A 136 -5.70 1.15 -0.52
CA GLN A 136 -4.35 1.71 -0.52
C GLN A 136 -4.12 2.68 0.65
N LEU A 137 -5.13 3.47 1.08
CA LEU A 137 -5.02 4.28 2.28
C LEU A 137 -4.91 3.43 3.55
N VAL A 138 -5.73 2.37 3.67
CA VAL A 138 -5.64 1.40 4.76
C VAL A 138 -4.23 0.82 4.84
N ILE A 139 -3.69 0.38 3.71
CA ILE A 139 -2.34 -0.18 3.64
C ILE A 139 -1.30 0.84 4.11
N GLN A 140 -1.37 2.10 3.68
CA GLN A 140 -0.40 3.13 4.09
C GLN A 140 -0.50 3.48 5.57
N ASP A 141 -1.73 3.59 6.11
CA ASP A 141 -1.97 3.86 7.52
C ASP A 141 -1.33 2.76 8.39
N TYR A 142 -1.47 1.51 7.98
CA TYR A 142 -0.94 0.40 8.74
C TYR A 142 0.55 0.17 8.53
N PHE A 143 1.07 0.46 7.33
CA PHE A 143 2.51 0.56 7.11
C PHE A 143 3.17 1.60 8.01
N SER A 144 2.40 2.58 8.46
CA SER A 144 2.90 3.60 9.36
C SER A 144 3.01 3.14 10.81
N ILE A 145 2.33 2.04 11.22
CA ILE A 145 2.27 1.57 12.61
C ILE A 145 3.65 1.41 13.27
N PRO A 146 4.66 0.77 12.63
CA PRO A 146 5.98 0.69 13.26
C PRO A 146 6.55 2.08 13.58
N PHE A 147 6.19 3.11 12.83
CA PHE A 147 6.78 4.45 12.93
C PHE A 147 5.95 5.42 13.76
N THR A 148 4.62 5.26 13.76
CA THR A 148 3.68 6.19 14.41
C THR A 148 3.08 5.61 15.68
N GLU A 149 3.26 4.29 15.91
CA GLU A 149 2.70 3.54 17.05
C GLU A 149 1.18 3.68 17.15
N THR A 150 0.54 4.00 16.04
CA THR A 150 -0.90 4.22 15.96
C THR A 150 -1.39 3.96 14.54
N TYR A 151 -2.69 3.82 14.39
CA TYR A 151 -3.37 3.73 13.11
C TYR A 151 -4.64 4.57 13.18
N ALA A 152 -4.99 5.22 12.08
CA ALA A 152 -6.16 6.07 11.98
C ALA A 152 -7.42 5.32 11.50
N ILE A 153 -7.26 4.14 10.87
CA ILE A 153 -8.35 3.39 10.25
C ILE A 153 -8.54 2.06 10.95
N HIS A 154 -9.55 1.94 11.80
CA HIS A 154 -9.89 0.66 12.43
C HIS A 154 -10.78 -0.20 11.50
N PRO A 155 -10.62 -1.54 11.40
CA PRO A 155 -11.42 -2.38 10.49
C PRO A 155 -12.92 -2.28 10.73
N ALA A 156 -13.35 -2.19 11.99
CA ALA A 156 -14.76 -2.00 12.36
C ALA A 156 -15.38 -0.65 11.93
N GLN A 157 -14.59 0.31 11.40
CA GLN A 157 -15.07 1.65 11.03
C GLN A 157 -15.43 1.78 9.54
N PHE A 158 -15.23 0.75 8.73
CA PHE A 158 -15.52 0.77 7.30
C PHE A 158 -16.15 -0.54 6.83
N THR A 159 -16.89 -0.48 5.72
CA THR A 159 -17.60 -1.64 5.15
C THR A 159 -17.20 -1.92 3.69
N THR A 160 -16.18 -1.24 3.21
CA THR A 160 -15.68 -1.38 1.84
C THR A 160 -15.01 -2.74 1.67
N PRO A 161 -15.50 -3.60 0.76
CA PRO A 161 -14.94 -4.93 0.57
C PRO A 161 -13.58 -4.85 -0.14
N ILE A 162 -12.80 -5.91 -0.02
CA ILE A 162 -11.51 -6.07 -0.71
C ILE A 162 -11.71 -5.91 -2.24
N PRO A 163 -10.85 -5.17 -2.95
CA PRO A 163 -10.96 -4.98 -4.39
C PRO A 163 -10.68 -6.29 -5.13
N ARG A 164 -11.33 -6.48 -6.28
CA ARG A 164 -11.09 -7.65 -7.13
C ARG A 164 -9.73 -7.55 -7.80
N ASN A 165 -9.05 -8.68 -7.91
CA ASN A 165 -7.85 -8.79 -8.73
C ASN A 165 -8.22 -8.87 -10.21
N CYS A 166 -8.50 -7.74 -10.84
CA CYS A 166 -8.86 -7.68 -12.26
C CYS A 166 -8.24 -6.46 -12.95
N ASN A 167 -8.15 -6.51 -14.29
CA ASN A 167 -7.79 -5.33 -15.07
C ASN A 167 -9.03 -4.46 -15.29
N ASP A 168 -8.86 -3.15 -15.37
CA ASP A 168 -9.97 -2.25 -15.73
C ASP A 168 -10.46 -2.45 -17.18
N ALA A 169 -9.60 -2.99 -18.05
CA ALA A 169 -9.94 -3.23 -19.45
C ALA A 169 -10.98 -4.34 -19.65
N ASP A 170 -11.00 -5.35 -18.77
CA ASP A 170 -11.79 -6.57 -18.94
C ASP A 170 -12.62 -6.95 -17.70
N LEU A 171 -12.26 -6.46 -16.52
CA LEU A 171 -12.82 -6.82 -15.21
C LEU A 171 -12.86 -8.34 -14.92
N ILE A 172 -12.03 -9.12 -15.62
CA ILE A 172 -11.93 -10.57 -15.43
C ILE A 172 -11.07 -10.84 -14.19
N GLU A 173 -11.62 -11.61 -13.26
CA GLU A 173 -10.94 -11.98 -12.02
C GLU A 173 -9.74 -12.89 -12.30
N LYS A 174 -8.62 -12.54 -11.68
CA LYS A 174 -7.33 -13.25 -11.74
C LYS A 174 -7.02 -13.86 -10.38
N ASP A 175 -6.08 -14.79 -10.36
CA ASP A 175 -5.66 -15.45 -9.12
C ASP A 175 -5.17 -14.45 -8.06
N ASN A 176 -5.72 -14.52 -6.84
CA ASN A 176 -5.50 -13.58 -5.75
C ASN A 176 -4.07 -13.60 -5.17
N THR A 177 -3.24 -14.56 -5.57
CA THR A 177 -1.83 -14.67 -5.19
C THR A 177 -0.97 -13.46 -5.61
N ALA A 178 -1.44 -12.64 -6.56
CA ALA A 178 -0.69 -11.51 -7.11
C ALA A 178 -0.86 -10.16 -6.36
N MET A 179 -1.90 -9.97 -5.56
CA MET A 179 -2.23 -8.65 -4.99
C MET A 179 -1.43 -8.34 -3.71
N THR A 180 -0.41 -7.48 -3.83
CA THR A 180 0.37 -6.97 -2.68
C THR A 180 -0.50 -6.22 -1.66
N SER A 181 -1.61 -5.62 -2.09
CA SER A 181 -2.55 -4.88 -1.24
C SER A 181 -3.36 -5.76 -0.29
N THR A 182 -3.74 -6.98 -0.71
CA THR A 182 -4.49 -7.92 0.12
C THR A 182 -3.65 -8.40 1.30
N VAL A 183 -2.33 -8.51 1.13
CA VAL A 183 -1.46 -9.24 2.06
C VAL A 183 -1.34 -8.55 3.42
N ILE A 184 -1.14 -7.24 3.45
CA ILE A 184 -0.99 -6.51 4.73
C ILE A 184 -2.30 -6.52 5.50
N VAL A 185 -3.41 -6.28 4.79
CA VAL A 185 -4.76 -6.35 5.32
C VAL A 185 -5.03 -7.71 5.97
N LEU A 186 -4.69 -8.80 5.28
CA LEU A 186 -4.84 -10.15 5.81
C LEU A 186 -3.98 -10.37 7.06
N GLY A 187 -2.78 -9.78 7.12
CA GLY A 187 -1.92 -9.82 8.31
C GLY A 187 -2.56 -9.17 9.52
N LEU A 188 -3.27 -8.08 9.30
CA LEU A 188 -3.91 -7.33 10.38
C LEU A 188 -5.26 -7.89 10.76
N GLU A 189 -6.04 -8.36 9.80
CA GLU A 189 -7.23 -9.16 10.08
C GLU A 189 -6.86 -10.43 10.84
N LEU A 190 -5.74 -11.07 10.51
CA LEU A 190 -5.21 -12.20 11.26
C LEU A 190 -4.87 -11.80 12.71
N LEU A 191 -4.26 -10.63 12.93
CA LEU A 191 -3.99 -10.13 14.29
C LEU A 191 -5.26 -9.84 15.09
N HIS A 192 -6.31 -9.32 14.44
CA HIS A 192 -7.56 -8.92 15.09
C HIS A 192 -8.63 -10.03 15.09
N GLN A 193 -8.33 -11.22 14.54
CA GLN A 193 -9.30 -12.31 14.44
C GLN A 193 -9.63 -12.92 15.80
N SER A 194 -10.91 -13.14 16.09
CA SER A 194 -11.36 -13.79 17.33
C SER A 194 -10.91 -15.25 17.48
N SER A 195 -10.56 -15.92 16.38
CA SER A 195 -10.16 -17.32 16.34
C SER A 195 -9.00 -17.56 15.38
N HIS A 196 -7.80 -17.66 15.96
CA HIS A 196 -6.55 -17.93 15.24
C HIS A 196 -6.42 -19.39 14.75
N THR A 197 -7.33 -20.27 15.15
CA THR A 197 -7.37 -21.68 14.70
C THR A 197 -8.43 -21.92 13.62
N SER A 198 -9.12 -20.87 13.16
CA SER A 198 -10.12 -20.99 12.09
C SER A 198 -9.47 -21.36 10.75
N GLU A 199 -10.25 -21.96 9.85
CA GLU A 199 -9.83 -22.25 8.47
C GLU A 199 -9.37 -20.97 7.77
N THR A 200 -10.08 -19.86 7.98
CA THR A 200 -9.74 -18.53 7.49
C THR A 200 -8.38 -18.04 8.02
N ALA A 201 -8.07 -18.20 9.31
CA ALA A 201 -6.77 -17.83 9.87
C ALA A 201 -5.62 -18.64 9.24
N ILE A 202 -5.86 -19.94 8.99
CA ILE A 202 -4.87 -20.82 8.34
C ILE A 202 -4.62 -20.36 6.90
N GLU A 203 -5.68 -20.06 6.15
CA GLU A 203 -5.57 -19.51 4.80
C GLU A 203 -4.82 -18.19 4.78
N TYR A 204 -5.10 -17.29 5.72
CA TYR A 204 -4.44 -15.98 5.79
C TYR A 204 -2.94 -16.13 6.03
N ARG A 205 -2.52 -17.00 6.96
CA ARG A 205 -1.09 -17.31 7.18
C ARG A 205 -0.42 -17.86 5.93
N GLN A 206 -1.08 -18.76 5.21
CA GLN A 206 -0.51 -19.32 3.97
C GLN A 206 -0.37 -18.26 2.87
N LEU A 207 -1.36 -17.38 2.72
CA LEU A 207 -1.32 -16.29 1.75
C LEU A 207 -0.22 -15.27 2.12
N LEU A 208 -0.13 -14.90 3.39
CA LEU A 208 0.92 -14.03 3.95
C LEU A 208 2.31 -14.59 3.67
N SER A 209 2.56 -15.84 4.05
CA SER A 209 3.86 -16.49 3.84
C SER A 209 4.27 -16.51 2.37
N LYS A 210 3.37 -16.97 1.49
CA LYS A 210 3.62 -17.00 0.03
C LYS A 210 3.89 -15.61 -0.54
N ALA A 211 3.16 -14.61 -0.07
CA ALA A 211 3.34 -13.25 -0.52
C ALA A 211 4.64 -12.63 0.00
N GLY A 212 5.01 -12.87 1.25
CA GLY A 212 6.30 -12.44 1.82
C GLY A 212 7.47 -13.01 1.02
N GLU A 213 7.46 -14.32 0.72
CA GLU A 213 8.46 -14.96 -0.13
C GLU A 213 8.53 -14.33 -1.53
N ARG A 214 7.38 -14.05 -2.15
CA ARG A 214 7.32 -13.41 -3.48
C ARG A 214 7.86 -11.98 -3.44
N LEU A 215 7.51 -11.21 -2.42
CA LEU A 215 7.92 -9.81 -2.27
C LEU A 215 9.42 -9.69 -1.95
N ARG A 216 9.98 -10.66 -1.22
CA ARG A 216 11.43 -10.75 -0.96
C ARG A 216 12.24 -10.99 -2.23
N LYS A 217 11.68 -11.69 -3.22
CA LYS A 217 12.28 -11.88 -4.55
C LYS A 217 12.23 -10.63 -5.43
N ARG A 218 11.81 -9.47 -4.90
CA ARG A 218 11.75 -8.20 -5.63
C ARG A 218 12.76 -7.23 -5.04
N ALA A 219 14.05 -7.59 -5.06
CA ALA A 219 15.10 -6.86 -4.35
C ALA A 219 15.25 -5.37 -4.78
N CYS A 220 14.84 -5.03 -6.02
CA CYS A 220 14.83 -3.65 -6.52
C CYS A 220 13.68 -2.76 -6.01
N ASP A 221 12.63 -3.34 -5.40
CA ASP A 221 11.53 -2.57 -4.84
C ASP A 221 11.70 -2.52 -3.32
N VAL A 222 12.34 -1.44 -2.85
CA VAL A 222 12.54 -1.17 -1.41
C VAL A 222 11.23 -1.25 -0.64
N LEU A 223 10.09 -0.87 -1.24
CA LEU A 223 8.81 -1.03 -0.56
C LEU A 223 8.37 -2.49 -0.54
N ALA A 224 8.56 -3.27 -1.61
CA ALA A 224 8.28 -4.71 -1.59
C ALA A 224 9.14 -5.46 -0.57
N ALA A 225 10.43 -5.14 -0.46
CA ALA A 225 11.30 -5.67 0.58
C ALA A 225 10.77 -5.32 1.98
N LYS A 226 10.41 -4.06 2.22
CA LYS A 226 9.76 -3.61 3.47
C LYS A 226 8.43 -4.31 3.74
N CYS A 227 7.60 -4.52 2.71
CA CYS A 227 6.36 -5.29 2.81
C CYS A 227 6.66 -6.72 3.29
N ALA A 228 7.69 -7.37 2.71
CA ALA A 228 8.08 -8.73 3.08
C ALA A 228 8.54 -8.80 4.54
N THR A 229 9.36 -7.85 4.99
CA THR A 229 9.78 -7.74 6.39
C THR A 229 8.59 -7.50 7.31
N LEU A 230 7.69 -6.58 6.96
CA LEU A 230 6.49 -6.33 7.76
C LEU A 230 5.61 -7.57 7.87
N ILE A 231 5.44 -8.34 6.80
CA ILE A 231 4.69 -9.60 6.82
C ILE A 231 5.30 -10.59 7.80
N GLU A 232 6.63 -10.73 7.81
CA GLU A 232 7.31 -11.61 8.78
C GLU A 232 7.13 -11.14 10.21
N VAL A 233 7.23 -9.84 10.46
CA VAL A 233 6.96 -9.26 11.78
C VAL A 233 5.53 -9.54 12.21
N LEU A 234 4.54 -9.30 11.35
CA LEU A 234 3.13 -9.53 11.64
C LEU A 234 2.85 -11.01 11.95
N LEU A 235 3.43 -11.95 11.19
CA LEU A 235 3.32 -13.38 11.46
C LEU A 235 3.97 -13.78 12.78
N SER A 236 5.19 -13.29 13.07
CA SER A 236 5.88 -13.55 14.34
C SER A 236 5.11 -13.00 15.54
N VAL A 237 4.59 -11.79 15.41
CA VAL A 237 3.78 -11.12 16.43
C VAL A 237 2.47 -11.88 16.67
N GLU A 238 1.85 -12.41 15.62
CA GLU A 238 0.64 -13.20 15.76
C GLU A 238 0.88 -14.52 16.52
N GLU A 239 1.97 -15.23 16.22
CA GLU A 239 2.34 -16.44 16.95
C GLU A 239 2.52 -16.16 18.45
N GLU A 240 3.19 -15.06 18.80
CA GLU A 240 3.36 -14.62 20.19
C GLU A 240 2.04 -14.22 20.85
N LEU A 241 1.18 -13.51 20.12
CA LEU A 241 -0.15 -13.13 20.56
C LEU A 241 -0.98 -14.37 20.91
N VAL A 242 -1.00 -15.38 20.03
CA VAL A 242 -1.72 -16.64 20.26
C VAL A 242 -1.21 -17.34 21.51
N ILE A 243 0.12 -17.44 21.68
CA ILE A 243 0.72 -18.06 22.86
C ILE A 243 0.35 -17.29 24.13
N LYS A 244 0.37 -15.95 24.08
CA LYS A 244 0.03 -15.08 25.21
C LYS A 244 -1.45 -15.22 25.60
N VAL A 245 -2.34 -15.20 24.63
CA VAL A 245 -3.79 -15.40 24.82
C VAL A 245 -4.09 -16.78 25.43
N MET A 246 -3.40 -17.83 24.98
CA MET A 246 -3.52 -19.17 25.56
C MET A 246 -3.04 -19.26 27.02
N ARG A 247 -2.09 -18.40 27.44
CA ARG A 247 -1.53 -18.40 28.80
C ARG A 247 -2.36 -17.60 29.80
N MET A 248 -3.20 -16.67 29.34
CA MET A 248 -4.04 -15.86 30.20
C MET A 248 -5.17 -16.69 30.83
N ARG A 249 -5.32 -16.57 32.15
CA ARG A 249 -6.27 -17.40 32.93
C ARG A 249 -7.70 -16.86 32.88
N ASP A 250 -7.88 -15.56 33.09
CA ASP A 250 -9.19 -14.94 33.30
C ASP A 250 -9.61 -14.05 32.11
N GLY A 251 -10.91 -13.92 31.89
CA GLY A 251 -11.49 -13.12 30.79
C GLY A 251 -11.95 -13.94 29.58
N THR A 252 -12.81 -13.34 28.77
CA THR A 252 -13.22 -13.90 27.48
C THR A 252 -12.06 -13.87 26.47
N ILE A 253 -12.14 -14.67 25.40
CA ILE A 253 -11.11 -14.69 24.35
C ILE A 253 -10.93 -13.29 23.74
N GLU A 254 -12.03 -12.58 23.51
CA GLU A 254 -12.03 -11.22 22.93
C GLU A 254 -11.37 -10.19 23.86
N GLU A 255 -11.65 -10.24 25.17
CA GLU A 255 -11.01 -9.34 26.15
C GLU A 255 -9.50 -9.60 26.24
N LYS A 256 -9.12 -10.87 26.30
CA LYS A 256 -7.72 -11.31 26.29
C LYS A 256 -6.98 -10.83 25.04
N GLN A 257 -7.59 -10.99 23.87
CA GLN A 257 -6.99 -10.54 22.61
C GLN A 257 -6.81 -9.03 22.56
N ARG A 258 -7.85 -8.27 22.94
CA ARG A 258 -7.76 -6.81 22.98
C ARG A 258 -6.66 -6.35 23.92
N GLU A 259 -6.59 -6.90 25.13
CA GLU A 259 -5.54 -6.58 26.10
C GLU A 259 -4.14 -6.89 25.54
N ALA A 260 -3.97 -8.05 24.91
CA ALA A 260 -2.68 -8.43 24.35
C ALA A 260 -2.28 -7.59 23.12
N ILE A 261 -3.23 -7.16 22.29
CA ILE A 261 -2.99 -6.24 21.16
C ILE A 261 -2.64 -4.84 21.68
N ASP A 262 -3.39 -4.32 22.65
CA ASP A 262 -3.14 -2.99 23.24
C ASP A 262 -1.74 -2.95 23.89
N GLU A 263 -1.35 -4.02 24.59
CA GLU A 263 -0.02 -4.13 25.19
C GLU A 263 1.08 -4.24 24.13
N LEU A 264 0.83 -4.95 23.04
CA LEU A 264 1.78 -5.09 21.93
C LEU A 264 1.99 -3.78 21.16
N ILE A 265 0.94 -2.97 21.03
CA ILE A 265 1.06 -1.61 20.49
C ILE A 265 1.85 -0.73 21.47
N ALA A 266 1.57 -0.86 22.78
CA ALA A 266 2.24 -0.06 23.82
C ALA A 266 3.72 -0.43 24.06
N SER A 267 4.13 -1.67 23.79
CA SER A 267 5.49 -2.17 24.04
C SER A 267 6.49 -1.82 22.94
N GLN A 268 6.04 -1.25 21.82
CA GLN A 268 6.85 -0.99 20.62
C GLN A 268 7.44 -2.29 20.00
N ASP A 269 6.89 -3.46 20.34
CA ASP A 269 7.45 -4.76 19.91
C ASP A 269 7.45 -4.93 18.39
N ILE A 270 6.42 -4.43 17.69
CA ILE A 270 6.35 -4.46 16.23
C ILE A 270 7.53 -3.68 15.62
N LEU A 271 7.79 -2.47 16.12
CA LEU A 271 8.89 -1.63 15.64
C LEU A 271 10.25 -2.28 15.95
N ALA A 272 10.43 -2.77 17.18
CA ALA A 272 11.68 -3.41 17.59
C ALA A 272 12.01 -4.62 16.69
N LYS A 273 11.03 -5.52 16.48
CA LYS A 273 11.19 -6.68 15.57
C LYS A 273 11.43 -6.27 14.13
N PHE A 274 10.78 -5.20 13.67
CA PHE A 274 11.00 -4.68 12.31
C PHE A 274 12.43 -4.16 12.13
N LEU A 275 12.95 -3.40 13.09
CA LEU A 275 14.31 -2.88 13.06
C LEU A 275 15.37 -3.99 13.21
N ASP A 276 15.07 -5.06 13.95
CA ASP A 276 15.95 -6.22 14.08
C ASP A 276 16.10 -6.99 12.75
N LEU A 277 15.02 -7.10 11.97
CA LEU A 277 15.01 -7.80 10.68
C LEU A 277 15.50 -6.93 9.51
N ASP A 278 15.41 -5.61 9.60
CA ASP A 278 15.95 -4.66 8.62
C ASP A 278 16.88 -3.62 9.30
N PRO A 279 18.10 -4.02 9.72
CA PRO A 279 19.04 -3.14 10.41
C PRO A 279 19.59 -2.02 9.50
N VAL A 280 19.53 -2.19 8.17
CA VAL A 280 19.89 -1.16 7.19
C VAL A 280 18.89 0.01 7.25
N PHE A 281 17.64 -0.25 7.60
CA PHE A 281 16.64 0.80 7.85
C PHE A 281 17.01 1.66 9.07
N GLY A 282 17.49 1.07 10.17
CA GLY A 282 17.96 1.80 11.36
C GLY A 282 19.23 2.63 11.12
N MET A 283 20.00 2.30 10.07
CA MET A 283 21.20 3.03 9.63
C MET A 283 20.89 4.16 8.63
N ARG A 284 19.74 4.12 7.95
CA ARG A 284 19.24 5.28 7.20
C ARG A 284 18.82 6.33 8.23
N PRO A 285 19.21 7.59 8.07
CA PRO A 285 18.90 8.59 9.08
C PRO A 285 17.38 8.62 9.35
N MET A 286 16.98 8.14 10.54
CA MET A 286 15.62 8.30 11.07
C MET A 286 15.43 9.77 11.39
N PHE A 287 15.13 10.58 10.39
CA PHE A 287 15.03 12.01 10.57
C PHE A 287 13.64 12.50 10.21
N TRP A 288 12.74 12.32 11.19
CA TRP A 288 11.57 13.17 11.42
C TRP A 288 11.99 14.58 11.86
N GLU A 289 13.26 14.80 12.20
CA GLU A 289 13.84 16.14 12.22
C GLU A 289 14.28 16.48 10.82
N SER A 290 13.74 17.55 10.21
CA SER A 290 14.32 18.12 9.00
C SER A 290 15.81 18.36 9.25
N PRO A 291 16.74 17.65 8.59
CA PRO A 291 18.10 18.10 8.56
C PRO A 291 18.02 19.35 7.68
N ALA A 292 18.26 20.51 8.27
CA ALA A 292 18.64 21.66 7.47
C ALA A 292 19.88 21.22 6.68
N ALA A 293 19.68 20.82 5.42
CA ALA A 293 20.73 20.47 4.46
C ALA A 293 21.96 19.82 5.11
N SER A 294 21.83 18.61 5.68
CA SER A 294 23.04 17.88 6.07
C SER A 294 23.66 17.31 4.79
N GLU A 295 24.69 17.98 4.31
CA GLU A 295 25.60 17.54 3.27
C GLU A 295 26.02 16.07 3.50
N THR A 296 26.11 15.31 2.40
CA THR A 296 26.63 13.93 2.31
C THR A 296 25.66 12.78 2.64
N TRP A 297 24.57 12.69 1.87
CA TRP A 297 23.97 11.37 1.60
C TRP A 297 24.83 10.65 0.55
N ASP A 298 25.32 9.44 0.86
CA ASP A 298 26.08 8.59 -0.07
C ASP A 298 25.11 7.69 -0.85
N PRO A 299 24.94 7.91 -2.17
CA PRO A 299 24.07 7.09 -3.00
C PRO A 299 24.49 5.61 -3.02
N ALA A 300 25.78 5.30 -2.81
CA ALA A 300 26.36 3.96 -2.96
C ALA A 300 25.73 2.88 -2.05
N VAL A 301 25.09 3.26 -0.95
CA VAL A 301 24.46 2.35 0.02
C VAL A 301 23.24 1.60 -0.56
N LEU A 302 22.68 2.05 -1.69
CA LEU A 302 21.56 1.42 -2.39
C LEU A 302 21.97 0.53 -3.58
N TYR A 303 23.21 0.64 -4.08
CA TYR A 303 23.61 0.06 -5.36
C TYR A 303 24.38 -1.25 -5.21
N ASP A 304 23.80 -2.25 -4.53
CA ASP A 304 24.37 -3.60 -4.61
C ASP A 304 24.02 -4.23 -5.96
N VAL A 305 25.04 -4.69 -6.68
CA VAL A 305 24.98 -5.00 -8.12
C VAL A 305 24.12 -6.24 -8.43
N GLU A 306 23.87 -7.09 -7.44
CA GLU A 306 22.99 -8.26 -7.57
C GLU A 306 21.48 -7.90 -7.58
N GLN A 307 21.09 -6.69 -7.14
CA GLN A 307 19.67 -6.31 -7.11
C GLN A 307 19.06 -6.16 -8.51
N PHE A 308 19.87 -5.84 -9.53
CA PHE A 308 19.41 -5.34 -10.83
C PHE A 308 18.75 -6.37 -11.76
N GLU A 309 18.92 -7.68 -11.54
CA GLU A 309 18.23 -8.71 -12.34
C GLU A 309 16.74 -8.86 -11.95
N ASP A 310 16.38 -8.54 -10.70
CA ASP A 310 15.00 -8.69 -10.18
C ASP A 310 14.03 -7.62 -10.72
N PHE A 311 14.52 -6.41 -11.04
CA PHE A 311 13.67 -5.36 -11.63
C PHE A 311 13.13 -5.78 -13.00
N ASP A 312 13.90 -6.54 -13.77
CA ASP A 312 13.52 -6.99 -15.10
C ASP A 312 12.39 -8.00 -15.03
N VAL A 313 12.46 -8.91 -14.06
CA VAL A 313 11.40 -9.88 -13.78
C VAL A 313 10.14 -9.15 -13.37
N TRP A 314 10.22 -8.18 -12.45
CA TRP A 314 9.08 -7.36 -12.04
C TRP A 314 8.49 -6.53 -13.19
N TYR A 315 9.34 -5.82 -13.96
CA TYR A 315 8.92 -5.00 -15.09
C TYR A 315 8.24 -5.85 -16.16
N ASN A 316 8.78 -7.03 -16.46
CA ASN A 316 8.17 -7.93 -17.43
C ASN A 316 6.85 -8.53 -16.91
N GLU A 317 6.76 -8.92 -15.64
CA GLU A 317 5.50 -9.37 -15.03
C GLU A 317 4.39 -8.30 -15.08
N VAL A 318 4.74 -7.03 -14.84
CA VAL A 318 3.77 -5.93 -14.75
C VAL A 318 3.44 -5.32 -16.11
N PHE A 319 4.42 -5.19 -17.01
CA PHE A 319 4.29 -4.41 -18.24
C PHE A 319 4.45 -5.21 -19.55
N SER A 320 5.02 -6.42 -19.52
CA SER A 320 5.23 -7.23 -20.74
C SER A 320 4.17 -8.33 -20.97
N GLY A 321 3.20 -8.47 -20.06
CA GLY A 321 2.06 -9.38 -20.22
C GLY A 321 1.08 -9.03 -21.34
N VAL A 322 1.33 -7.95 -22.09
CA VAL A 322 0.62 -7.62 -23.33
C VAL A 322 1.49 -8.06 -24.50
N ALA A 323 1.45 -9.36 -24.80
CA ALA A 323 1.84 -9.81 -26.13
C ALA A 323 0.79 -9.28 -27.12
N TYR A 324 1.22 -8.43 -28.05
CA TYR A 324 0.49 -8.20 -29.30
C TYR A 324 0.47 -9.48 -30.14
#